data_AF-A0A2E7UMP5-F1
#
_entry.id   AF-A0A2E7UMP5-F1
#
_cell.length_a   1.000
_cell.length_b   1.000
_cell.length_c   1.000
_cell.angle_alpha   90.00
_cell.angle_beta   90.00
_cell.angle_gamma   90.00
#
_symmetry.space_group_name_H-M   'P 1'
#
loop_
_entity.id
_entity.type
_entity.pdbx_description
1 polymer ?
#
loop_
_entity_poly.entity_id
_entity_poly.type
_entity_poly.pdbx_seq_one_letter_code
_entity_poly.pdbx_strand_id
1 'polypeptide(L)'
;MRRPTLFIACLTIGVGCKTDYNIKTYLEDEPPLALDVTSPEYGVFLGDEAAVVEGVVAPNNAVLEVEGERVYPNADGSFRVEVPVDYAYRNLDVKASLRSQELAWRTPVFRGEDPSLTWPGGISLRLLPQGMERMGTFVGQIIDDTGWSTQLAALLPAFESDIVQVRPIGIFHEPTSVILYPMDDVIGAGVTLSNIKLEYEVAVDWLGLSTELSA
;
A
#
# COMPACT_ATOMS: atom_id res chain seq x y z
N MET A 1 -43.15 91.76 -30.31
CA MET A 1 -42.53 92.11 -31.62
C MET A 1 -41.81 90.90 -32.15
N ARG A 2 -42.30 90.33 -33.26
CA ARG A 2 -41.80 89.12 -33.91
C ARG A 2 -40.64 89.49 -34.82
N ARG A 3 -39.52 88.74 -34.76
CA ARG A 3 -38.41 88.82 -35.73
C ARG A 3 -38.13 87.43 -36.31
N PRO A 4 -37.65 87.37 -37.57
CA PRO A 4 -38.03 86.34 -38.52
C PRO A 4 -37.03 85.20 -38.62
N THR A 5 -37.60 84.04 -38.92
CA THR A 5 -36.98 82.79 -39.37
C THR A 5 -36.14 83.03 -40.62
N LEU A 6 -34.87 82.65 -40.58
CA LEU A 6 -33.99 82.65 -41.75
C LEU A 6 -33.51 81.20 -41.95
N PHE A 7 -34.18 80.52 -42.88
CA PHE A 7 -33.81 79.21 -43.41
C PHE A 7 -32.60 79.40 -44.32
N ILE A 8 -31.45 78.84 -43.96
CA ILE A 8 -30.31 78.66 -44.86
C ILE A 8 -30.18 77.17 -45.10
N ALA A 9 -30.57 76.74 -46.30
CA ALA A 9 -30.19 75.47 -46.88
C ALA A 9 -28.76 75.61 -47.43
N CYS A 10 -27.83 74.80 -46.92
CA CYS A 10 -26.49 74.67 -47.49
C CYS A 10 -26.26 73.20 -47.81
N LEU A 11 -26.11 72.92 -49.10
CA LEU A 11 -26.02 71.59 -49.70
C LEU A 11 -24.59 71.38 -50.19
N THR A 12 -23.90 70.36 -49.65
CA THR A 12 -22.73 69.62 -50.20
C THR A 12 -21.43 70.42 -50.45
N ILE A 13 -20.22 69.94 -50.17
CA ILE A 13 -19.49 68.81 -50.80
C ILE A 13 -18.35 68.41 -49.84
N GLY A 14 -18.05 67.11 -49.78
CA GLY A 14 -17.10 66.53 -48.84
C GLY A 14 -15.62 66.76 -49.14
N VAL A 15 -14.84 66.68 -48.07
CA VAL A 15 -13.52 66.02 -48.04
C VAL A 15 -13.46 65.28 -46.71
N GLY A 16 -14.08 64.10 -46.67
CA GLY A 16 -13.82 63.16 -45.59
C GLY A 16 -12.47 62.53 -45.86
N CYS A 17 -11.40 63.05 -45.26
CA CYS A 17 -10.15 62.31 -45.13
C CYS A 17 -10.40 61.10 -44.23
N LYS A 18 -10.92 60.01 -44.81
CA LYS A 18 -10.76 58.68 -44.24
C LYS A 18 -9.30 58.29 -44.47
N THR A 19 -8.45 58.68 -43.53
CA THR A 19 -7.16 58.02 -43.36
C THR A 19 -7.46 56.62 -42.81
N ASP A 20 -7.74 55.69 -43.71
CA ASP A 20 -7.68 54.26 -43.46
C ASP A 20 -6.20 53.90 -43.23
N TYR A 21 -5.68 54.24 -42.06
CA TYR A 21 -4.48 53.58 -41.55
C TYR A 21 -4.90 52.17 -41.16
N ASN A 22 -4.90 51.29 -42.16
CA ASN A 22 -4.94 49.86 -41.97
C ASN A 22 -3.57 49.46 -41.40
N ILE A 23 -3.35 49.76 -40.11
CA ILE A 23 -2.25 49.20 -39.34
C ILE A 23 -2.59 47.73 -39.24
N LYS A 24 -2.08 46.94 -40.19
CA LYS A 24 -1.93 45.51 -40.02
C LYS A 24 -1.01 45.34 -38.82
N THR A 25 -1.59 45.19 -37.63
CA THR A 25 -0.87 44.69 -36.48
C THR A 25 -0.44 43.29 -36.87
N TYR A 26 0.79 43.16 -37.37
CA TYR A 26 1.46 41.87 -37.39
C TYR A 26 1.57 41.47 -35.92
N LEU A 27 0.63 40.65 -35.46
CA LEU A 27 0.84 39.84 -34.27
C LEU A 27 1.95 38.89 -34.67
N GLU A 28 3.17 39.29 -34.36
CA GLU A 28 4.35 38.44 -34.47
C GLU A 28 4.03 37.18 -33.65
N ASP A 29 3.98 36.02 -34.30
CA ASP A 29 3.68 34.75 -33.64
C ASP A 29 4.64 34.58 -32.47
N GLU A 30 4.10 34.54 -31.26
CA GLU A 30 4.92 34.48 -30.06
C GLU A 30 5.67 33.14 -30.05
N PRO A 31 6.99 33.15 -29.75
CA PRO A 31 7.72 31.90 -29.61
C PRO A 31 7.06 31.06 -28.50
N PRO A 32 6.83 29.76 -28.74
CA PRO A 32 6.22 28.90 -27.73
C PRO A 32 7.15 28.77 -26.52
N LEU A 33 6.58 28.85 -25.32
CA LEU A 33 7.27 28.55 -24.08
C LEU A 33 7.49 27.03 -23.99
N ALA A 34 8.71 26.63 -23.70
CA ALA A 34 9.11 25.26 -23.45
C ALA A 34 9.96 25.20 -22.17
N LEU A 35 9.66 24.21 -21.32
CA LEU A 35 10.38 23.91 -20.10
C LEU A 35 10.65 22.41 -20.08
N ASP A 36 11.92 22.03 -20.05
CA ASP A 36 12.36 20.63 -19.97
C ASP A 36 13.27 20.47 -18.75
N VAL A 37 12.79 19.75 -17.73
CA VAL A 37 13.52 19.51 -16.49
C VAL A 37 14.02 18.07 -16.51
N THR A 38 15.33 17.91 -16.50
CA THR A 38 16.02 16.61 -16.66
C THR A 38 16.46 16.00 -15.34
N SER A 39 16.60 16.82 -14.28
CA SER A 39 16.98 16.38 -12.94
C SER A 39 16.22 17.19 -11.88
N PRO A 40 15.84 16.57 -10.74
CA PRO A 40 15.94 15.14 -10.44
C PRO A 40 14.83 14.27 -11.07
N GLU A 41 15.09 12.96 -11.18
CA GLU A 41 14.08 11.97 -11.57
C GLU A 41 12.94 11.89 -10.53
N TYR A 42 11.79 11.40 -10.97
CA TYR A 42 10.62 11.26 -10.12
C TYR A 42 10.86 10.26 -8.98
N GLY A 43 10.70 10.72 -7.74
CA GLY A 43 10.74 9.87 -6.56
C GLY A 43 12.13 9.36 -6.19
N VAL A 44 13.20 10.05 -6.63
CA VAL A 44 14.57 9.68 -6.31
C VAL A 44 14.89 9.91 -4.82
N PHE A 45 15.79 9.08 -4.29
CA PHE A 45 16.38 9.20 -2.96
C PHE A 45 17.76 9.88 -3.07
N LEU A 46 17.92 11.03 -2.41
CA LEU A 46 19.09 11.91 -2.55
C LEU A 46 20.13 11.73 -1.42
N GLY A 47 19.96 10.76 -0.53
CA GLY A 47 20.81 10.65 0.66
C GLY A 47 20.66 11.88 1.55
N ASP A 48 21.78 12.46 1.98
CA ASP A 48 21.84 13.70 2.76
C ASP A 48 22.20 14.94 1.92
N GLU A 49 22.20 14.81 0.59
CA GLU A 49 22.59 15.88 -0.34
C GLU A 49 21.42 16.79 -0.72
N ALA A 50 21.75 17.99 -1.22
CA ALA A 50 20.76 18.88 -1.80
C ALA A 50 20.26 18.34 -3.15
N ALA A 51 19.00 18.63 -3.48
CA ALA A 51 18.46 18.30 -4.79
C ALA A 51 19.04 19.25 -5.85
N VAL A 52 19.65 18.69 -6.89
CA VAL A 52 20.14 19.47 -8.03
C VAL A 52 19.06 19.49 -9.12
N VAL A 53 18.41 20.64 -9.27
CA VAL A 53 17.39 20.88 -10.29
C VAL A 53 18.08 21.38 -11.56
N GLU A 54 17.96 20.62 -12.65
CA GLU A 54 18.60 20.93 -13.93
C GLU A 54 17.63 20.82 -15.08
N GLY A 55 17.73 21.76 -16.02
CA GLY A 55 16.87 21.77 -17.19
C GLY A 55 17.21 22.86 -18.18
N VAL A 56 16.35 22.98 -19.19
CA VAL A 56 16.40 24.01 -20.22
C VAL A 56 15.04 24.70 -20.30
N VAL A 57 15.08 26.02 -20.40
CA VAL A 57 13.89 26.85 -20.67
C VAL A 57 14.10 27.63 -21.95
N ALA A 58 13.10 27.63 -22.82
CA ALA A 58 13.09 28.38 -24.06
C ALA A 58 11.75 29.14 -24.21
N PRO A 59 11.75 30.39 -24.69
CA PRO A 59 12.91 31.25 -24.96
C PRO A 59 13.63 31.70 -23.68
N ASN A 60 14.91 32.10 -23.79
CA ASN A 60 15.76 32.49 -22.65
C ASN A 60 15.35 33.80 -21.95
N ASN A 61 14.37 34.53 -22.48
CA ASN A 61 13.76 35.70 -21.85
C ASN A 61 12.52 35.34 -20.99
N ALA A 62 12.16 34.07 -20.89
CA ALA A 62 11.13 33.61 -19.96
C ALA A 62 11.56 33.84 -18.49
N VAL A 63 10.58 34.09 -17.62
CA VAL A 63 10.81 34.16 -16.18
C VAL A 63 10.81 32.74 -15.64
N LEU A 64 11.94 32.32 -15.06
CA LEU A 64 12.07 31.02 -14.40
C LEU A 64 12.05 31.20 -12.88
N GLU A 65 11.24 30.39 -12.20
CA GLU A 65 11.20 30.29 -10.75
C GLU A 65 11.45 28.84 -10.32
N VAL A 66 12.34 28.64 -9.36
CA VAL A 66 12.61 27.34 -8.72
C VAL A 66 12.30 27.52 -7.24
N GLU A 67 11.40 26.71 -6.68
CA GLU A 67 10.92 26.86 -5.30
C GLU A 67 10.36 28.25 -4.96
N GLY A 68 9.85 28.97 -5.97
CA GLY A 68 9.37 30.35 -5.83
C GLY A 68 10.46 31.41 -5.82
N GLU A 69 11.73 31.03 -5.97
CA GLU A 69 12.85 31.94 -6.15
C GLU A 69 13.16 32.14 -7.63
N ARG A 70 13.34 33.40 -8.05
CA ARG A 70 13.61 33.72 -9.45
C ARG A 70 15.04 33.35 -9.84
N VAL A 71 15.17 32.55 -10.89
CA VAL A 71 16.44 32.06 -11.42
C VAL A 71 16.65 32.65 -12.82
N TYR A 72 17.90 33.01 -13.14
CA TYR A 72 18.27 33.49 -14.47
C TYR A 72 18.95 32.35 -15.23
N PRO A 73 18.33 31.83 -16.30
CA PRO A 73 18.96 30.84 -17.16
C PRO A 73 20.21 31.39 -17.85
N ASN A 74 21.10 30.49 -18.25
CA ASN A 74 22.26 30.81 -19.09
C ASN A 74 21.82 31.30 -20.48
N ALA A 75 22.76 31.79 -21.28
CA ALA A 75 22.48 32.30 -22.63
C ALA A 75 21.83 31.27 -23.55
N ASP A 76 22.10 29.98 -23.33
CA ASP A 76 21.53 28.83 -24.03
C ASP A 76 20.20 28.32 -23.44
N GLY A 77 19.69 28.96 -22.38
CA GLY A 77 18.47 28.56 -21.68
C GLY A 77 18.67 27.48 -20.62
N SER A 78 19.88 26.97 -20.42
CA SER A 78 20.16 25.99 -19.36
C SER A 78 20.13 26.61 -17.97
N PHE A 79 19.70 25.85 -16.96
CA PHE A 79 19.77 26.25 -15.57
C PHE A 79 20.14 25.08 -14.67
N ARG A 80 20.80 25.39 -13.55
CA ARG A 80 21.17 24.45 -12.48
C ARG A 80 21.03 25.15 -11.14
N VAL A 81 20.24 24.57 -10.24
CA VAL A 81 19.97 25.14 -8.91
C VAL A 81 20.04 24.04 -7.86
N GLU A 82 20.74 24.29 -6.76
CA GLU A 82 20.78 23.40 -5.61
C GLU A 82 19.71 23.80 -4.60
N VAL A 83 18.81 22.87 -4.28
CA VAL A 83 17.71 23.07 -3.34
C VAL A 83 17.93 22.16 -2.13
N PRO A 84 18.09 22.71 -0.91
CA PRO A 84 18.28 21.88 0.28
C PRO A 84 17.04 21.02 0.56
N VAL A 85 17.22 19.78 1.01
CA VAL A 85 16.11 18.87 1.36
C VAL A 85 16.16 18.58 2.85
N ASP A 86 15.57 19.48 3.65
CA ASP A 86 15.68 19.42 5.12
C ASP A 86 14.84 18.29 5.75
N TYR A 87 13.78 17.87 5.06
CA TYR A 87 12.83 16.86 5.52
C TYR A 87 12.96 15.55 4.75
N ALA A 88 12.40 14.46 5.29
CA ALA A 88 12.40 13.14 4.63
C ALA A 88 11.76 13.16 3.23
N TYR A 89 10.91 14.13 2.96
CA TYR A 89 10.17 14.29 1.71
C TYR A 89 10.04 15.77 1.38
N ARG A 90 10.24 16.12 0.11
CA ARG A 90 10.00 17.47 -0.42
C ARG A 90 9.47 17.36 -1.85
N ASN A 91 8.54 18.25 -2.20
CA ASN A 91 8.18 18.47 -3.58
C ASN A 91 9.00 19.63 -4.12
N LEU A 92 9.66 19.42 -5.26
CA LEU A 92 10.35 20.46 -6.01
C LEU A 92 9.41 21.03 -7.06
N ASP A 93 9.27 22.34 -7.10
CA ASP A 93 8.41 23.10 -8.00
C ASP A 93 9.28 24.01 -8.89
N VAL A 94 9.14 23.87 -10.21
CA VAL A 94 9.77 24.71 -11.23
C VAL A 94 8.68 25.35 -12.08
N LYS A 95 8.72 26.66 -12.25
CA LYS A 95 7.75 27.41 -13.06
C LYS A 95 8.46 28.25 -14.08
N ALA A 96 7.97 28.23 -15.31
CA ALA A 96 8.38 29.14 -16.36
C ALA A 96 7.17 29.96 -16.82
N SER A 97 7.35 31.26 -16.97
CA SER A 97 6.30 32.19 -17.41
C SER A 97 6.82 33.11 -18.50
N LEU A 98 6.06 33.23 -19.59
CA LEU A 98 6.32 34.15 -20.69
C LEU A 98 5.02 34.78 -21.16
N ARG A 99 4.83 36.07 -20.87
CA ARG A 99 3.61 36.82 -21.20
C ARG A 99 2.36 36.13 -20.64
N SER A 100 1.54 35.49 -21.49
CA SER A 100 0.33 34.75 -21.12
C SER A 100 0.53 33.23 -20.99
N GLN A 101 1.73 32.73 -21.32
CA GLN A 101 2.07 31.31 -21.25
C GLN A 101 2.71 31.00 -19.89
N GLU A 102 2.28 29.92 -19.26
CA GLU A 102 2.85 29.39 -18.03
C GLU A 102 3.03 27.88 -18.16
N LEU A 103 4.19 27.38 -17.74
CA LEU A 103 4.49 25.97 -17.58
C LEU A 103 4.97 25.71 -16.16
N ALA A 104 4.54 24.60 -15.59
CA ALA A 104 4.95 24.17 -14.26
C ALA A 104 5.37 22.71 -14.30
N TRP A 105 6.45 22.41 -13.59
CA TRP A 105 6.94 21.07 -13.35
C TRP A 105 7.04 20.85 -11.85
N ARG A 106 6.65 19.65 -11.42
CA ARG A 106 6.65 19.26 -10.02
C ARG A 106 7.10 17.83 -9.86
N THR A 107 8.10 17.60 -9.02
CA THR A 107 8.58 16.24 -8.72
C THR A 107 8.78 16.03 -7.22
N PRO A 108 8.39 14.88 -6.65
CA PRO A 108 8.75 14.51 -5.31
C PRO A 108 10.20 13.99 -5.27
N VAL A 109 10.91 14.37 -4.22
CA VAL A 109 12.22 13.82 -3.85
C VAL A 109 12.22 13.40 -2.39
N PHE A 110 13.05 12.40 -2.08
CA PHE A 110 13.17 11.84 -0.75
C PHE A 110 14.59 12.02 -0.23
N ARG A 111 14.70 12.33 1.07
CA ARG A 111 15.97 12.32 1.79
C ARG A 111 16.20 10.93 2.37
N GLY A 112 17.46 10.49 2.40
CA GLY A 112 17.90 9.21 2.92
C GLY A 112 18.20 8.18 1.83
N GLU A 113 18.48 6.96 2.25
CA GLU A 113 18.72 5.83 1.34
C GLU A 113 17.39 5.23 0.87
N ASP A 114 17.41 4.65 -0.33
CA ASP A 114 16.26 3.93 -0.85
C ASP A 114 15.87 2.79 0.11
N PRO A 115 14.62 2.77 0.63
CA PRO A 115 14.16 1.71 1.51
C PRO A 115 14.19 0.33 0.83
N SER A 116 14.18 0.25 -0.51
CA SER A 116 14.34 -1.02 -1.22
C SER A 116 15.71 -1.68 -0.97
N LEU A 117 16.72 -0.87 -0.63
CA LEU A 117 18.09 -1.32 -0.35
C LEU A 117 18.31 -1.63 1.13
N THR A 118 17.58 -0.95 2.02
CA THR A 118 17.79 -1.04 3.48
C THR A 118 16.70 -1.80 4.22
N TRP A 119 15.55 -2.06 3.60
CA TRP A 119 14.46 -2.79 4.25
C TRP A 119 14.84 -4.28 4.39
N PRO A 120 14.98 -4.83 5.61
CA PRO A 120 15.34 -6.24 5.82
C PRO A 120 14.27 -7.26 5.38
N GLY A 121 13.17 -6.81 4.74
CA GLY A 121 12.07 -7.67 4.34
C GLY A 121 11.24 -8.13 5.54
N GLY A 122 10.36 -7.27 6.04
CA GLY A 122 9.38 -7.67 7.06
C GLY A 122 8.14 -8.27 6.40
N ILE A 123 7.98 -9.59 6.44
CA ILE A 123 6.69 -10.22 6.11
C ILE A 123 5.84 -10.22 7.38
N SER A 124 4.76 -9.44 7.41
CA SER A 124 3.75 -9.56 8.44
C SER A 124 2.65 -10.51 7.96
N LEU A 125 2.49 -11.65 8.66
CA LEU A 125 1.37 -12.55 8.46
C LEU A 125 0.32 -12.25 9.53
N ARG A 126 -0.87 -11.84 9.10
CA ARG A 126 -2.02 -11.72 9.99
C ARG A 126 -2.77 -13.05 10.03
N LEU A 127 -2.70 -13.75 11.15
CA LEU A 127 -3.54 -14.92 11.38
C LEU A 127 -4.98 -14.48 11.67
N LEU A 128 -5.91 -14.92 10.83
CA LEU A 128 -7.34 -14.71 11.04
C LEU A 128 -7.87 -15.76 12.04
N PRO A 129 -8.93 -15.46 12.80
CA PRO A 129 -9.55 -16.44 13.71
C PRO A 129 -9.88 -17.77 13.03
N GLN A 130 -10.46 -17.75 11.82
CA GLN A 130 -10.73 -18.96 11.03
C GLN A 130 -9.45 -19.73 10.65
N GLY A 131 -8.33 -19.03 10.45
CA GLY A 131 -7.03 -19.65 10.22
C GLY A 131 -6.53 -20.38 11.46
N MET A 132 -6.69 -19.76 12.64
CA MET A 132 -6.33 -20.38 13.91
C MET A 132 -7.21 -21.60 14.24
N GLU A 133 -8.50 -21.55 13.93
CA GLU A 133 -9.41 -22.70 14.08
C GLU A 133 -8.95 -23.88 13.21
N ARG A 134 -8.65 -23.64 11.93
CA ARG A 134 -8.16 -24.69 11.02
C ARG A 134 -6.82 -25.26 11.48
N MET A 135 -5.91 -24.41 11.94
CA MET A 135 -4.66 -24.85 12.54
C MET A 135 -4.91 -25.70 13.80
N GLY A 136 -5.86 -25.30 14.64
CA GLY A 136 -6.30 -26.08 15.79
C GLY A 136 -6.81 -27.47 15.42
N THR A 137 -7.70 -27.58 14.44
CA THR A 137 -8.17 -28.88 13.92
C THR A 137 -7.02 -29.72 13.37
N PHE A 138 -6.10 -29.12 12.62
CA PHE A 138 -4.95 -29.81 12.07
C PHE A 138 -3.99 -30.33 13.14
N VAL A 139 -3.69 -29.51 14.17
CA VAL A 139 -2.86 -29.93 15.30
C VAL A 139 -3.56 -31.02 16.11
N GLY A 140 -4.87 -30.91 16.33
CA GLY A 140 -5.67 -31.96 16.98
C GLY A 140 -5.58 -33.30 16.25
N GLN A 141 -5.71 -33.27 14.92
CA GLN A 141 -5.53 -34.45 14.09
C GLN A 141 -4.10 -35.03 14.20
N ILE A 142 -3.06 -34.19 14.19
CA ILE A 142 -1.67 -34.66 14.40
C ILE A 142 -1.53 -35.35 15.76
N ILE A 143 -2.14 -34.80 16.82
CA ILE A 143 -2.12 -35.41 18.15
C ILE A 143 -2.81 -36.78 18.10
N ASP A 144 -3.98 -36.89 17.50
CA ASP A 144 -4.69 -38.17 17.38
C ASP A 144 -3.92 -39.19 16.54
N ASP A 145 -3.28 -38.73 15.45
CA ASP A 145 -2.45 -39.55 14.56
C ASP A 145 -1.19 -40.10 15.27
N THR A 146 -0.78 -39.56 16.42
CA THR A 146 0.27 -40.18 17.25
C THR A 146 -0.13 -41.55 17.80
N GLY A 147 -1.43 -41.87 17.78
CA GLY A 147 -1.96 -43.12 18.34
C GLY A 147 -1.85 -43.17 19.87
N TRP A 148 -1.84 -42.02 20.54
CA TRP A 148 -1.70 -41.92 22.00
C TRP A 148 -2.72 -42.79 22.75
N SER A 149 -3.95 -42.88 22.24
CA SER A 149 -5.02 -43.71 22.82
C SER A 149 -4.70 -45.20 22.75
N THR A 150 -4.07 -45.66 21.67
CA THR A 150 -3.60 -47.05 21.53
C THR A 150 -2.42 -47.31 22.47
N GLN A 151 -1.50 -46.35 22.61
CA GLN A 151 -0.36 -46.48 23.53
C GLN A 151 -0.83 -46.57 24.99
N LEU A 152 -1.80 -45.74 25.38
CA LEU A 152 -2.42 -45.83 26.71
C LEU A 152 -3.21 -47.14 26.89
N ALA A 153 -3.93 -47.58 25.85
CA ALA A 153 -4.68 -48.84 25.91
C ALA A 153 -3.75 -50.04 26.15
N ALA A 154 -2.54 -50.04 25.58
CA ALA A 154 -1.53 -51.08 25.78
C ALA A 154 -0.97 -51.12 27.21
N LEU A 155 -1.10 -50.04 27.98
CA LEU A 155 -0.66 -49.95 29.38
C LEU A 155 -1.77 -50.34 30.38
N LEU A 156 -2.98 -50.61 29.90
CA LEU A 156 -4.08 -50.96 30.78
C LEU A 156 -3.88 -52.36 31.36
N PRO A 157 -4.13 -52.53 32.67
CA PRO A 157 -4.00 -53.84 33.31
C PRO A 157 -5.08 -54.80 32.80
N ALA A 158 -4.66 -56.00 32.43
CA ALA A 158 -5.56 -57.14 32.27
C ALA A 158 -5.58 -57.95 33.57
N PHE A 159 -6.73 -58.53 33.89
CA PHE A 159 -6.87 -59.46 35.01
C PHE A 159 -7.32 -60.81 34.47
N GLU A 160 -6.57 -61.86 34.75
CA GLU A 160 -6.91 -63.22 34.35
C GLU A 160 -6.93 -64.13 35.58
N SER A 161 -8.04 -64.84 35.76
CA SER A 161 -8.21 -65.90 36.75
C SER A 161 -8.99 -67.06 36.11
N ASP A 162 -9.03 -68.21 36.80
CA ASP A 162 -9.75 -69.40 36.32
C ASP A 162 -11.27 -69.19 36.19
N ILE A 163 -11.83 -68.15 36.83
CA ILE A 163 -13.27 -67.90 36.88
C ILE A 163 -13.65 -66.60 36.16
N VAL A 164 -12.80 -65.58 36.22
CA VAL A 164 -13.07 -64.26 35.65
C VAL A 164 -11.85 -63.76 34.88
N GLN A 165 -12.10 -63.29 33.66
CA GLN A 165 -11.12 -62.59 32.84
C GLN A 165 -11.65 -61.19 32.55
N VAL A 166 -10.81 -60.18 32.73
CA VAL A 166 -11.08 -58.78 32.40
C VAL A 166 -9.98 -58.30 31.47
N ARG A 167 -10.35 -57.97 30.23
CA ARG A 167 -9.41 -57.56 29.20
C ARG A 167 -9.77 -56.16 28.69
N PRO A 168 -8.80 -55.25 28.57
CA PRO A 168 -9.07 -53.95 27.96
C PRO A 168 -9.34 -54.15 26.47
N ILE A 169 -10.46 -53.61 25.99
CA ILE A 169 -10.79 -53.57 24.55
C ILE A 169 -10.05 -52.39 23.92
N GLY A 170 -10.08 -51.23 24.59
CA GLY A 170 -9.40 -50.04 24.12
C GLY A 170 -9.87 -48.75 24.79
N ILE A 171 -9.27 -47.65 24.35
CA ILE A 171 -9.66 -46.29 24.73
C ILE A 171 -10.26 -45.63 23.49
N PHE A 172 -11.49 -45.18 23.62
CA PHE A 172 -12.20 -44.44 22.58
C PHE A 172 -12.32 -42.98 23.00
N HIS A 173 -12.17 -42.05 22.07
CA HIS A 173 -12.28 -40.63 22.34
C HIS A 173 -12.85 -39.91 21.12
N GLU A 174 -13.40 -38.72 21.34
CA GLU A 174 -13.66 -37.79 20.24
C GLU A 174 -12.36 -37.15 19.75
N PRO A 175 -12.33 -36.60 18.53
CA PRO A 175 -11.16 -35.92 18.01
C PRO A 175 -10.65 -34.86 18.98
N THR A 176 -9.32 -34.82 19.17
CA THR A 176 -8.68 -33.86 20.06
C THR A 176 -8.97 -32.44 19.58
N SER A 177 -9.50 -31.60 20.47
CA SER A 177 -9.79 -30.20 20.16
C SER A 177 -8.63 -29.32 20.63
N VAL A 178 -8.04 -28.57 19.71
CA VAL A 178 -6.97 -27.61 20.02
C VAL A 178 -7.46 -26.21 19.70
N ILE A 179 -7.42 -25.33 20.69
CA ILE A 179 -7.75 -23.92 20.55
C ILE A 179 -6.46 -23.12 20.65
N LEU A 180 -6.17 -22.35 19.62
CA LEU A 180 -5.05 -21.42 19.61
C LEU A 180 -5.54 -20.02 20.01
N TYR A 181 -4.83 -19.36 20.90
CA TYR A 181 -5.16 -18.01 21.36
C TYR A 181 -3.90 -17.15 21.47
N PRO A 182 -4.01 -15.83 21.24
CA PRO A 182 -2.86 -14.94 21.33
C PRO A 182 -2.41 -14.77 22.79
N MET A 183 -1.10 -14.68 23.00
CA MET A 183 -0.44 -14.30 24.25
C MET A 183 0.62 -13.23 23.96
N ASP A 184 1.17 -12.60 24.99
CA ASP A 184 2.27 -11.64 24.83
C ASP A 184 3.47 -12.33 24.16
N ASP A 185 3.83 -11.87 22.96
CA ASP A 185 4.92 -12.35 22.11
C ASP A 185 4.86 -13.82 21.64
N VAL A 186 3.79 -14.57 21.95
CA VAL A 186 3.64 -15.99 21.56
C VAL A 186 2.19 -16.38 21.25
N ILE A 187 1.99 -17.57 20.68
CA ILE A 187 0.67 -18.19 20.50
C ILE A 187 0.50 -19.27 21.58
N GLY A 188 -0.51 -19.12 22.42
CA GLY A 188 -0.93 -20.14 23.39
C GLY A 188 -1.77 -21.23 22.72
N ALA A 189 -1.69 -22.45 23.25
CA ALA A 189 -2.49 -23.59 22.80
C ALA A 189 -3.18 -24.27 23.99
N GLY A 190 -4.50 -24.37 23.93
CA GLY A 190 -5.31 -25.17 24.85
C GLY A 190 -5.71 -26.48 24.17
N VAL A 191 -5.37 -27.61 24.77
CA VAL A 191 -5.73 -28.94 24.27
C VAL A 191 -6.83 -29.52 25.15
N THR A 192 -7.93 -29.92 24.54
CA THR A 192 -9.05 -30.59 25.23
C THR A 192 -9.26 -31.97 24.64
N LEU A 193 -9.19 -32.98 25.50
CA LEU A 193 -9.58 -34.36 25.18
C LEU A 193 -11.01 -34.59 25.66
N SER A 194 -11.91 -34.92 24.75
CA SER A 194 -13.34 -35.05 25.03
C SER A 194 -13.81 -36.49 24.91
N ASN A 195 -14.85 -36.82 25.69
CA ASN A 195 -15.58 -38.09 25.60
C ASN A 195 -14.66 -39.33 25.65
N ILE A 196 -13.66 -39.30 26.53
CA ILE A 196 -12.76 -40.44 26.74
C ILE A 196 -13.55 -41.56 27.40
N LYS A 197 -13.68 -42.68 26.70
CA LYS A 197 -14.31 -43.91 27.14
C LYS A 197 -13.28 -45.02 27.19
N LEU A 198 -13.40 -45.85 28.21
CA LEU A 198 -12.56 -47.00 28.42
C LEU A 198 -13.46 -48.22 28.41
N GLU A 199 -13.23 -49.12 27.47
CA GLU A 199 -14.04 -50.34 27.30
C GLU A 199 -13.25 -51.55 27.78
N TYR A 200 -13.91 -52.40 28.56
CA TYR A 200 -13.37 -53.67 29.04
C TYR A 200 -14.33 -54.80 28.66
N GLU A 201 -13.74 -55.89 28.22
CA GLU A 201 -14.43 -57.16 28.08
C GLU A 201 -14.32 -57.93 29.38
N VAL A 202 -15.45 -58.42 29.90
CA VAL A 202 -15.48 -59.31 31.04
C VAL A 202 -16.02 -60.66 30.60
N ALA A 203 -15.19 -61.69 30.71
CA ALA A 203 -15.60 -63.06 30.51
C ALA A 203 -15.66 -63.78 31.86
N VAL A 204 -16.75 -64.51 32.09
CA VAL A 204 -16.88 -65.40 33.25
C VAL A 204 -16.91 -66.83 32.74
N ASP A 205 -15.96 -67.64 33.19
CA ASP A 205 -15.96 -69.08 32.95
C ASP A 205 -16.41 -69.78 34.23
N TRP A 206 -17.68 -70.19 34.23
CA TRP A 206 -18.26 -70.96 35.33
C TRP A 206 -18.49 -72.38 34.85
N LEU A 207 -17.62 -73.32 35.27
CA LEU A 207 -17.70 -74.75 34.96
C LEU A 207 -17.44 -75.13 33.49
N GLY A 208 -16.59 -74.39 32.76
CA GLY A 208 -16.27 -74.66 31.36
C GLY A 208 -17.34 -74.15 30.38
N LEU A 209 -18.22 -73.24 30.85
CA LEU A 209 -19.20 -72.52 30.06
C LEU A 209 -18.82 -71.04 30.09
N SER A 210 -18.15 -70.58 29.02
CA SER A 210 -17.81 -69.18 28.85
C SER A 210 -19.04 -68.36 28.46
N THR A 211 -19.38 -67.33 29.25
CA THR A 211 -20.34 -66.30 28.84
C THR A 211 -19.61 -64.97 28.71
N GLU A 212 -19.67 -64.37 27.52
CA GLU A 212 -19.13 -63.02 27.24
C GLU A 212 -20.13 -61.97 27.72
N LEU A 213 -19.68 -61.05 28.58
CA LEU A 213 -20.46 -59.89 29.03
C LEU A 213 -19.77 -58.63 28.51
N SER A 214 -20.29 -58.06 27.42
CA SER A 214 -19.88 -56.74 26.94
C SER A 214 -20.59 -55.65 27.74
N ALA A 215 -19.84 -54.73 28.35
CA ALA A 215 -20.37 -53.55 29.04
C ALA A 215 -19.72 -52.27 28.50
#